data_AF-A0ABD0TN54-F1
#
_entry.id   AF-A0ABD0TN54-F1
#
_cell.length_a   1.000
_cell.length_b   1.000
_cell.length_c   1.000
_cell.angle_alpha   90.00
_cell.angle_beta   90.00
_cell.angle_gamma   90.00
#
_symmetry.space_group_name_H-M   'P 1'
#
loop_
_entity.id
_entity.type
_entity.pdbx_description
1 polymer ?
#
loop_
_entity_poly.entity_id
_entity_poly.type
_entity_poly.pdbx_seq_one_letter_code
_entity_poly.pdbx_strand_id
1 'polypeptide(L)'
;MSEINSDSSTSESEVSACSSKFDPVKALYSKKAKAPVKDAPLYENVQQYEAAQKNTDIIPVGLKELVEKREQEKKDKKLEEERRLQEKNRQRFAKYELPAPVRRERKGKNVLTRIETAEGPLSALRECVNHRLRIKVPFNAVSPITGEARMCSHASRLRRARSPR
;
A
#
# COMPACT_ATOMS: atom_id res chain seq x y z
N MET A 1 -41.73 19.81 -9.40
CA MET A 1 -41.03 20.30 -10.61
C MET A 1 -41.82 19.87 -11.82
N SER A 2 -42.24 20.83 -12.63
CA SER A 2 -43.12 20.71 -13.79
C SER A 2 -42.52 19.88 -14.92
N GLU A 3 -43.33 19.00 -15.50
CA GLU A 3 -43.05 18.33 -16.76
C GLU A 3 -43.11 19.36 -17.90
N ILE A 4 -41.97 19.61 -18.53
CA ILE A 4 -41.89 20.27 -19.83
C ILE A 4 -41.52 19.18 -20.83
N ASN A 5 -42.50 18.53 -21.45
CA ASN A 5 -42.30 17.75 -22.66
C ASN A 5 -43.25 18.28 -23.74
N SER A 6 -42.87 19.42 -24.30
CA SER A 6 -43.39 19.92 -25.57
C SER A 6 -42.77 19.09 -26.71
N ASP A 7 -43.32 17.91 -26.97
CA ASP A 7 -42.90 17.00 -28.05
C ASP A 7 -43.79 17.17 -29.30
N SER A 8 -44.49 18.31 -29.41
CA SER A 8 -45.55 18.53 -30.42
C SER A 8 -45.09 19.23 -31.71
N SER A 9 -43.83 19.66 -31.84
CA SER A 9 -43.40 20.43 -33.03
C SER A 9 -41.90 20.32 -33.37
N THR A 10 -41.27 19.18 -33.11
CA THR A 10 -39.90 18.93 -33.63
C THR A 10 -39.97 17.87 -34.72
N SER A 11 -39.64 18.28 -35.95
CA SER A 11 -39.61 17.39 -37.10
C SER A 11 -38.46 16.38 -36.95
N GLU A 12 -38.68 15.11 -37.31
CA GLU A 12 -37.65 14.04 -37.27
C GLU A 12 -36.37 14.40 -38.06
N SER A 13 -36.50 15.28 -39.05
CA SER A 13 -35.40 15.83 -39.83
C SER A 13 -34.50 16.82 -39.06
N GLU A 14 -34.97 17.44 -37.99
CA GLU A 14 -34.14 18.36 -37.16
C GLU A 14 -33.27 17.59 -36.16
N VAL A 15 -33.68 16.37 -35.81
CA VAL A 15 -33.02 15.52 -34.81
C VAL A 15 -32.05 14.51 -35.44
N SER A 16 -32.16 14.28 -36.75
CA SER A 16 -31.34 13.31 -37.48
C SER A 16 -29.99 13.90 -37.90
N ALA A 17 -28.88 13.29 -37.46
CA ALA A 17 -27.53 13.82 -37.69
C ALA A 17 -27.10 13.91 -39.18
N CYS A 18 -27.72 13.16 -40.08
CA CYS A 18 -27.44 13.20 -41.52
C CYS A 18 -28.38 14.12 -42.32
N SER A 19 -29.28 14.85 -41.66
CA SER A 19 -30.23 15.75 -42.31
C SER A 19 -29.63 17.13 -42.53
N SER A 20 -30.03 17.80 -43.61
CA SER A 20 -29.58 19.17 -43.94
C SER A 20 -30.07 20.25 -42.95
N LYS A 21 -31.04 19.93 -42.10
CA LYS A 21 -31.65 20.85 -41.11
C LYS A 21 -31.37 20.43 -39.67
N PHE A 22 -30.24 19.76 -39.42
CA PHE A 22 -29.90 19.24 -38.09
C PHE A 22 -29.64 20.37 -37.08
N ASP A 23 -30.36 20.34 -35.95
CA ASP A 23 -30.15 21.24 -34.81
C ASP A 23 -29.54 20.45 -33.64
N PRO A 24 -28.26 20.68 -33.29
CA PRO A 24 -27.57 19.90 -32.28
C PRO A 24 -28.14 20.10 -30.87
N VAL A 25 -28.71 21.27 -30.57
CA VAL A 25 -29.26 21.58 -29.24
C VAL A 25 -30.57 20.84 -29.05
N LYS A 26 -31.45 20.87 -30.07
CA LYS A 26 -32.71 20.09 -30.04
C LYS A 26 -32.43 18.59 -30.00
N ALA A 27 -31.45 18.11 -30.77
CA ALA A 27 -31.09 16.70 -30.78
C ALA A 27 -30.66 16.22 -29.38
N LEU A 28 -29.83 16.99 -28.66
CA LEU A 28 -29.32 16.65 -27.33
C LEU A 28 -30.43 16.48 -26.27
N TYR A 29 -31.47 17.31 -26.33
CA TYR A 29 -32.58 17.25 -25.37
C TYR A 29 -33.75 16.38 -25.85
N SER A 30 -33.74 15.93 -27.10
CA SER A 30 -34.78 15.07 -27.66
C SER A 30 -34.60 13.60 -27.25
N LYS A 31 -35.70 12.93 -26.89
CA LYS A 31 -35.70 11.47 -26.65
C LYS A 31 -35.66 10.64 -27.94
N LYS A 32 -35.81 11.30 -29.09
CA LYS A 32 -35.92 10.68 -30.42
C LYS A 32 -34.60 10.62 -31.18
N ALA A 33 -33.52 11.16 -30.61
CA ALA A 33 -32.19 11.11 -31.21
C ALA A 33 -31.72 9.66 -31.37
N LYS A 34 -31.43 9.28 -32.62
CA LYS A 34 -30.93 7.95 -32.98
C LYS A 34 -29.52 8.06 -33.53
N ALA A 35 -28.67 7.10 -33.19
CA ALA A 35 -27.37 6.96 -33.83
C ALA A 35 -27.56 6.70 -35.34
N PRO A 36 -26.76 7.33 -36.22
CA PRO A 36 -26.87 7.12 -37.67
C PRO A 36 -26.65 5.67 -38.10
N VAL A 37 -25.84 4.91 -37.37
CA VAL A 37 -25.53 3.50 -37.61
C VAL A 37 -26.09 2.68 -36.44
N LYS A 38 -26.95 1.70 -36.75
CA LYS A 38 -27.64 0.89 -35.73
C LYS A 38 -26.72 -0.06 -34.97
N ASP A 39 -25.69 -0.56 -35.65
CA ASP A 39 -24.79 -1.58 -35.10
C ASP A 39 -23.49 -0.98 -34.51
N ALA A 40 -23.41 0.35 -34.42
CA ALA A 40 -22.24 1.01 -33.88
C ALA A 40 -22.16 0.82 -32.35
N PRO A 41 -20.99 0.43 -31.81
CA PRO A 41 -20.80 0.35 -30.37
C PRO A 41 -20.92 1.73 -29.74
N LEU A 42 -21.81 1.85 -28.76
CA LEU A 42 -22.02 3.08 -28.02
C LEU A 42 -21.08 3.11 -26.81
N TYR A 43 -20.39 4.24 -26.60
CA TYR A 43 -19.53 4.48 -25.46
C TYR A 43 -20.01 5.75 -24.75
N GLU A 44 -19.99 5.75 -23.41
CA GLU A 44 -20.44 6.91 -22.62
C GLU A 44 -19.39 8.02 -22.60
N ASN A 45 -18.11 7.64 -22.62
CA ASN A 45 -17.00 8.56 -22.41
C ASN A 45 -15.93 8.43 -23.51
N VAL A 46 -15.24 9.53 -23.80
CA VAL A 46 -14.10 9.56 -24.74
C VAL A 46 -13.00 8.59 -24.31
N GLN A 47 -12.77 8.46 -23.01
CA GLN A 47 -11.79 7.50 -22.47
C GLN A 47 -12.15 6.04 -22.80
N GLN A 48 -13.44 5.67 -22.76
CA GLN A 48 -13.89 4.32 -23.12
C GLN A 48 -13.64 4.07 -24.61
N TYR A 49 -13.91 5.06 -25.45
CA TYR A 49 -13.66 4.99 -26.89
C TYR A 49 -12.18 4.83 -27.22
N GLU A 50 -11.31 5.68 -26.66
CA GLU A 50 -9.86 5.59 -26.88
C GLU A 50 -9.30 4.25 -26.42
N ALA A 51 -9.79 3.73 -25.30
CA ALA A 51 -9.32 2.47 -24.77
C ALA A 51 -9.86 1.28 -25.59
N ALA A 52 -11.06 1.37 -26.18
CA ALA A 52 -11.56 0.39 -27.15
C ALA A 52 -10.71 0.39 -28.43
N GLN A 53 -10.29 1.56 -28.92
CA GLN A 53 -9.34 1.64 -30.04
C GLN A 53 -7.96 1.05 -29.71
N LYS A 54 -7.51 1.16 -28.46
CA LYS A 54 -6.25 0.58 -27.96
C LYS A 54 -6.34 -0.93 -27.69
N ASN A 55 -7.38 -1.61 -28.18
CA ASN A 55 -7.65 -3.05 -28.01
C ASN A 55 -7.78 -3.50 -26.54
N THR A 56 -8.31 -2.63 -25.67
CA THR A 56 -8.70 -3.07 -24.32
C THR A 56 -10.12 -3.63 -24.32
N ASP A 57 -10.38 -4.66 -23.52
CA ASP A 57 -11.68 -5.34 -23.44
C ASP A 57 -12.75 -4.45 -22.78
N ILE A 58 -13.24 -3.45 -23.51
CA ILE A 58 -14.30 -2.55 -23.06
C ILE A 58 -15.62 -3.01 -23.67
N ILE A 59 -16.60 -3.23 -22.81
CA ILE A 59 -17.95 -3.62 -23.23
C ILE A 59 -18.70 -2.33 -23.61
N PRO A 60 -19.27 -2.24 -24.82
CA PRO A 60 -20.08 -1.10 -25.22
C PRO A 60 -21.41 -1.08 -24.47
N VAL A 61 -22.00 0.10 -24.39
CA VAL A 61 -23.29 0.35 -23.74
C VAL A 61 -24.40 -0.44 -24.43
N GLY A 62 -25.25 -1.09 -23.65
CA GLY A 62 -26.40 -1.87 -24.13
C GLY A 62 -26.21 -3.39 -24.09
N LEU A 63 -24.97 -3.89 -23.96
CA LEU A 63 -24.68 -5.32 -23.88
C LEU A 63 -24.65 -5.83 -22.42
N LYS A 64 -25.79 -5.77 -21.74
CA LYS A 64 -25.91 -6.15 -20.31
C LYS A 64 -25.46 -7.58 -20.02
N GLU A 65 -25.79 -8.53 -20.89
CA GLU A 65 -25.40 -9.95 -20.72
C GLU A 65 -23.89 -10.16 -20.68
N LEU A 66 -23.12 -9.40 -21.48
CA LEU A 66 -21.65 -9.47 -21.50
C LEU A 66 -21.05 -8.89 -20.22
N VAL A 67 -21.67 -7.85 -19.66
CA VAL A 67 -21.27 -7.26 -18.38
C VAL A 67 -21.53 -8.26 -17.26
N GLU A 68 -22.71 -8.87 -17.22
CA GLU A 68 -23.09 -9.85 -16.21
C GLU A 68 -22.18 -11.08 -16.24
N LYS A 69 -21.89 -11.63 -17.42
CA LYS A 69 -20.94 -12.75 -17.58
C LYS A 69 -19.55 -12.40 -17.04
N ARG A 70 -19.02 -11.23 -17.39
CA ARG A 70 -17.73 -10.74 -16.89
C ARG A 70 -17.72 -10.62 -15.36
N GLU A 71 -18.80 -10.13 -14.77
CA GLU A 71 -18.92 -10.03 -13.31
C GLU A 71 -18.99 -11.39 -12.62
N GLN A 72 -19.75 -12.33 -13.19
CA GLN A 72 -19.85 -13.71 -12.69
C GLN A 72 -18.49 -14.39 -12.71
N GLU A 73 -17.77 -14.36 -13.84
CA GLU A 73 -16.42 -14.93 -13.95
C GLU A 73 -15.44 -14.32 -12.93
N LYS A 74 -15.54 -13.01 -12.68
CA LYS A 74 -14.71 -12.33 -11.69
C LYS A 74 -15.05 -12.75 -10.26
N LYS A 75 -16.33 -13.02 -9.96
CA LYS A 75 -16.77 -13.53 -8.66
C LYS A 75 -16.30 -14.97 -8.45
N ASP A 76 -16.43 -15.82 -9.47
CA ASP A 76 -16.02 -17.22 -9.40
C ASP A 76 -14.50 -17.36 -9.21
N LYS A 77 -13.70 -16.56 -9.92
CA LYS A 77 -12.24 -16.52 -9.73
C LYS A 77 -11.85 -16.10 -8.32
N LYS A 78 -12.53 -15.08 -7.76
CA LYS A 78 -12.28 -14.63 -6.38
C LYS A 78 -12.63 -15.71 -5.35
N LEU A 79 -13.76 -16.38 -5.53
CA LEU A 79 -14.21 -17.45 -4.65
C LEU A 79 -13.21 -18.62 -4.66
N GLU A 80 -12.73 -19.00 -5.84
CA GLU A 80 -11.73 -20.06 -5.98
C GLU A 80 -10.38 -19.68 -5.33
N GLU A 81 -9.94 -18.44 -5.52
CA GLU A 81 -8.74 -17.92 -4.86
C GLU A 81 -8.86 -17.92 -3.34
N GLU A 82 -10.03 -17.51 -2.82
CA GLU A 82 -10.31 -17.51 -1.39
C GLU A 82 -10.32 -18.93 -0.83
N ARG A 83 -10.97 -19.88 -1.51
CA ARG A 83 -10.97 -21.30 -1.13
C ARG A 83 -9.55 -21.86 -1.08
N ARG A 84 -8.73 -21.55 -2.10
CA ARG A 84 -7.31 -21.95 -2.16
C ARG A 84 -6.49 -21.33 -1.02
N LEU A 85 -6.77 -20.07 -0.67
CA LEU A 85 -6.08 -19.38 0.42
C LEU A 85 -6.49 -19.96 1.79
N GLN A 86 -7.76 -20.26 1.99
CA GLN A 86 -8.27 -20.92 3.19
C GLN A 86 -7.63 -22.31 3.37
N GLU A 87 -7.53 -23.10 2.30
CA GLU A 87 -6.88 -24.41 2.36
C GLU A 87 -5.39 -24.31 2.72
N LYS A 88 -4.65 -23.38 2.08
CA LYS A 88 -3.25 -23.10 2.41
C LYS A 88 -3.08 -22.63 3.86
N ASN A 89 -3.98 -21.78 4.35
CA ASN A 89 -3.98 -21.34 5.73
C ASN A 89 -4.25 -22.51 6.69
N ARG A 90 -5.25 -23.35 6.40
CA ARG A 90 -5.55 -24.55 7.20
C ARG A 90 -4.33 -25.48 7.27
N GLN A 91 -3.67 -25.75 6.15
CA GLN A 91 -2.45 -26.56 6.11
C GLN A 91 -1.30 -25.92 6.89
N ARG A 92 -1.13 -24.59 6.80
CA ARG A 92 -0.12 -23.86 7.56
C ARG A 92 -0.36 -23.97 9.06
N PHE A 93 -1.61 -23.78 9.51
CA PHE A 93 -1.97 -23.78 10.92
C PHE A 93 -2.09 -25.18 11.54
N ALA A 94 -2.33 -26.22 10.74
CA ALA A 94 -2.29 -27.62 11.20
C ALA A 94 -0.93 -27.98 11.83
N LYS A 95 0.17 -27.38 11.36
CA LYS A 95 1.52 -27.59 11.93
C LYS A 95 1.73 -26.92 13.30
N TYR A 96 0.87 -25.96 13.67
CA TYR A 96 1.01 -25.15 14.88
C TYR A 96 -0.03 -25.47 15.96
N GLU A 97 -0.85 -26.52 15.80
CA GLU A 97 -1.77 -27.00 16.86
C GLU A 97 -1.02 -27.55 18.09
N LEU A 98 0.27 -27.87 17.93
CA LEU A 98 1.17 -28.15 19.04
C LEU A 98 1.75 -26.85 19.61
N PRO A 99 2.02 -26.75 20.94
CA PRO A 99 2.67 -25.60 21.53
C PRO A 99 3.93 -25.23 20.74
N ALA A 100 3.87 -24.12 20.01
CA ALA A 100 4.97 -23.71 19.15
C ALA A 100 6.22 -23.52 20.02
N PRO A 101 7.39 -24.09 19.64
CA PRO A 101 8.59 -23.91 20.43
C PRO A 101 8.90 -22.41 20.50
N VAL A 102 8.85 -21.86 21.71
CA VAL A 102 9.17 -20.45 21.97
C VAL A 102 10.59 -20.21 21.47
N ARG A 103 10.71 -19.42 20.40
CA ARG A 103 12.03 -19.04 19.87
C ARG A 103 12.74 -18.27 20.97
N ARG A 104 13.85 -18.81 21.47
CA ARG A 104 14.67 -18.13 22.48
C ARG A 104 15.12 -16.79 21.92
N GLU A 105 14.71 -15.70 22.57
CA GLU A 105 15.16 -14.36 22.22
C GLU A 105 16.69 -14.31 22.38
N ARG A 106 17.40 -14.11 21.26
CA ARG A 106 18.84 -13.89 21.31
C ARG A 106 19.08 -12.51 21.90
N LYS A 107 19.63 -12.44 23.12
CA LYS A 107 20.06 -11.18 23.73
C LYS A 107 21.10 -10.52 22.81
N GLY A 108 20.81 -9.30 22.36
CA GLY A 108 21.70 -8.53 21.49
C GLY A 108 23.02 -8.23 22.20
N LYS A 109 24.15 -8.50 21.53
CA LYS A 109 25.50 -8.25 22.06
C LYS A 109 25.85 -6.76 21.90
N ASN A 110 25.33 -5.92 22.78
CA ASN A 110 25.59 -4.48 22.79
C ASN A 110 26.90 -4.14 23.51
N VAL A 111 27.49 -2.98 23.21
CA VAL A 111 28.73 -2.52 23.88
C VAL A 111 28.56 -2.48 25.40
N LEU A 112 27.40 -2.03 25.91
CA LEU A 112 27.09 -2.03 27.33
C LEU A 112 27.12 -3.44 27.94
N THR A 113 26.54 -4.42 27.24
CA THR A 113 26.59 -5.82 27.70
C THR A 113 28.01 -6.35 27.70
N ARG A 114 28.87 -5.93 26.75
CA ARG A 114 30.28 -6.33 26.71
C ARG A 114 31.12 -5.68 27.82
N ILE A 115 30.82 -4.42 28.18
CA ILE A 115 31.45 -3.76 29.32
C ILE A 115 31.06 -4.45 30.63
N GLU A 116 29.80 -4.89 30.76
CA GLU A 116 29.32 -5.62 31.93
C GLU A 116 29.89 -7.04 32.03
N THR A 117 30.25 -7.68 30.91
CA THR A 117 30.85 -9.02 30.88
C THR A 117 32.37 -9.00 30.64
N ALA A 118 33.03 -7.85 30.74
CA ALA A 118 34.48 -7.77 30.53
C ALA A 118 35.24 -8.38 31.72
N GLU A 119 36.09 -9.36 31.44
CA GLU A 119 36.94 -10.05 32.42
C GLU A 119 38.42 -9.69 32.20
N GLY A 120 39.24 -9.84 33.25
CA GLY A 120 40.67 -9.54 33.20
C GLY A 120 40.99 -8.04 33.33
N PRO A 121 42.02 -7.49 32.66
CA PRO A 121 42.51 -6.13 32.90
C PRO A 121 41.46 -5.03 32.61
N LEU A 122 40.46 -5.32 31.76
CA LEU A 122 39.37 -4.41 31.46
C LEU A 122 38.30 -4.36 32.57
N SER A 123 38.28 -5.31 33.52
CA SER A 123 37.35 -5.27 34.66
C SER A 123 37.67 -4.11 35.61
N ALA A 124 38.94 -3.76 35.76
CA ALA A 124 39.35 -2.59 36.54
C ALA A 124 38.78 -1.28 35.95
N LEU A 125 38.71 -1.18 34.62
CA LEU A 125 38.05 -0.05 33.95
C LEU A 125 36.53 -0.06 34.17
N ARG A 126 35.90 -1.23 34.21
CA ARG A 126 34.47 -1.37 34.56
C ARG A 126 34.20 -0.86 35.98
N GLU A 127 35.06 -1.18 36.95
CA GLU A 127 34.96 -0.66 38.31
C GLU A 127 35.14 0.86 38.36
N CYS A 128 36.09 1.39 37.59
CA CYS A 128 36.28 2.84 37.48
C CYS A 128 35.05 3.55 36.88
N VAL A 129 34.34 2.92 35.93
CA VAL A 129 33.07 3.44 35.39
C VAL A 129 31.95 3.38 36.43
N ASN A 130 31.87 2.29 37.21
CA ASN A 130 30.86 2.12 38.27
C ASN A 130 31.01 3.14 39.40
N HIS A 131 32.26 3.36 39.85
CA HIS A 131 32.60 4.32 40.90
C HIS A 131 32.82 5.76 40.39
N ARG A 132 32.65 6.00 39.07
CA ARG A 132 32.83 7.30 38.41
C ARG A 132 34.19 7.95 38.73
N LEU A 133 35.23 7.13 38.75
CA LEU A 133 36.59 7.57 39.05
C LEU A 133 37.16 8.32 37.85
N ARG A 134 37.93 9.39 38.11
CA ARG A 134 38.68 10.12 37.10
C ARG A 134 39.98 9.37 36.83
N ILE A 135 40.15 8.92 35.59
CA ILE A 135 41.33 8.17 35.18
C ILE A 135 42.25 9.10 34.40
N LYS A 136 43.54 9.06 34.71
CA LYS A 136 44.59 9.66 33.89
C LYS A 136 45.09 8.62 32.90
N VAL A 137 44.98 8.90 31.62
CA VAL A 137 45.50 8.01 30.57
C VAL A 137 46.67 8.70 29.89
N PRO A 138 47.90 8.18 30.02
CA PRO A 138 49.02 8.68 29.22
C PRO A 138 48.83 8.19 27.78
N PHE A 139 48.91 9.10 26.82
CA PHE A 139 48.99 8.73 25.41
C PHE A 139 50.43 8.85 24.93
N ASN A 140 50.91 7.83 24.24
CA ASN A 140 52.20 7.90 23.56
C ASN A 140 51.95 8.52 22.18
N ALA A 141 52.12 9.84 22.08
CA ALA A 141 52.22 10.48 20.77
C ALA A 141 53.59 10.17 20.16
N VAL A 142 53.67 10.07 18.83
CA VAL A 142 54.93 9.90 18.08
C VAL A 142 55.90 11.09 18.29
N SER A 143 55.38 12.20 18.82
CA SER A 143 56.11 13.41 19.20
C SER A 143 56.32 13.51 20.72
N PRO A 144 57.41 14.15 21.21
CA PRO A 144 57.87 14.13 22.61
C PRO A 144 57.00 14.90 23.62
N ILE A 145 55.74 15.19 23.28
CA ILE A 145 54.78 15.83 24.17
C ILE A 145 53.91 14.73 24.78
N THR A 146 54.32 14.23 25.94
CA THR A 146 53.47 13.41 26.82
C THR A 146 52.37 14.31 27.37
N GLY A 147 51.19 14.26 26.77
CA GLY A 147 50.01 14.89 27.35
C GLY A 147 49.29 13.93 28.30
N GLU A 148 48.77 14.45 29.41
CA GLU A 148 47.84 13.73 30.27
C GLU A 148 46.41 14.05 29.86
N ALA A 149 45.65 13.05 29.43
CA ALA A 149 44.20 13.19 29.25
C ALA A 149 43.47 12.84 30.56
N ARG A 150 42.71 13.78 31.11
CA ARG A 150 41.77 13.54 32.21
C ARG A 150 40.40 13.22 31.61
N MET A 151 39.99 11.96 31.66
CA MET A 151 38.65 11.56 31.19
C MET A 151 37.71 11.29 32.37
N CYS A 152 36.50 11.83 32.28
CA CYS A 152 35.39 11.44 33.15
C CYS A 152 34.63 10.28 32.47
N SER A 153 34.58 9.13 33.12
CA SER A 153 33.78 7.99 32.64
C SER A 153 32.30 8.26 32.89
N HIS A 154 31.55 8.61 31.85
CA HIS A 154 30.10 8.71 31.89
C HIS A 154 29.46 7.63 31.03
N ALA A 155 28.92 6.60 31.69
CA ALA A 155 28.00 5.67 31.06
C ALA A 155 26.57 6.20 31.29
N SER A 156 25.98 6.80 30.26
CA SER A 156 24.61 7.32 30.28
C SER A 156 23.61 6.15 30.42
N ARG A 157 23.20 5.84 31.65
CA ARG A 157 22.22 4.80 31.94
C ARG A 157 20.82 5.35 31.68
N LEU A 158 20.31 5.19 30.45
CA LEU A 158 18.93 5.51 30.11
C LEU A 158 18.00 4.46 30.75
N ARG A 159 17.58 4.68 32.01
CA ARG A 159 16.58 3.82 32.66
C ARG A 159 15.21 4.13 32.05
N ARG A 160 14.80 3.37 31.03
CA ARG A 160 13.37 3.25 30.68
C ARG A 160 12.75 2.26 31.66
N ALA A 161 12.06 2.79 32.67
CA ALA A 161 11.18 1.99 33.50
C ALA A 161 10.04 1.46 32.62
N ARG A 162 9.98 0.14 32.43
CA ARG A 162 8.75 -0.53 32.00
C ARG A 162 8.11 -1.11 33.26
N SER A 163 6.97 -0.56 33.65
CA SER A 163 6.08 -1.13 34.65
C SER A 163 5.49 -2.44 34.13
N PRO A 164 5.47 -3.54 34.91
CA PRO A 164 4.66 -4.70 34.57
C PRO A 164 3.17 -4.41 34.82
N ARG A 165 2.32 -4.82 33.87
CA ARG A 165 0.89 -5.05 34.08
C ARG A 165 0.67 -6.53 34.29
#